data_AF-G2KSD6-F1
#
_entry.id   AF-G2KSD6-F1
#
_cell.length_a   1.000
_cell.length_b   1.000
_cell.length_c   1.000
_cell.angle_alpha   90.00
_cell.angle_beta   90.00
_cell.angle_gamma   90.00
#
_symmetry.space_group_name_H-M   'P 1'
#
loop_
_entity.id
_entity.type
_entity.pdbx_description
1 polymer ?
#
loop_
_entity_poly.entity_id
_entity_poly.type
_entity_poly.pdbx_seq_one_letter_code
_entity_poly.pdbx_strand_id
1 'polypeptide(L)'
;MSDCTSGDGSKKRTVVSERWDVFACLCVIVCYIWLFSWSSIDIFIADKSRGEFGDKFGAINSLFSGFAFATLIYALFLQMEELRLQRDELKDTRAVLKEQKEEFSQQNENLKRQRFENTFFQMLENFSRVTLGLRGAVRTGNNSAVTEDFTGARMLHALVSCVHRGLKEQFMYRATTAPDKFNKNITNILRDEWIKSSERRVTVYLNMVLQIVDFIERENVKDEFSGDTTLYMNIFKCSLSIDEMEALYLFSPLHSDRRLAPLLKKYNFFDDVFECFSEKTQVFRFLH
;
A
#
# COMPACT_ATOMS: atom_id res chain seq x y z
N MET A 1 -12.26 31.72 17.99
CA MET A 1 -10.80 31.97 18.01
C MET A 1 -10.33 31.77 16.58
N SER A 2 -10.57 32.74 15.70
CA SER A 2 -9.85 34.02 15.55
C SER A 2 -8.50 33.81 14.85
N ASP A 3 -8.55 33.98 13.52
CA ASP A 3 -7.59 34.64 12.63
C ASP A 3 -6.07 34.38 12.66
N CYS A 4 -5.52 34.64 11.46
CA CYS A 4 -4.11 34.92 11.11
C CYS A 4 -3.27 33.68 10.76
N THR A 5 -2.60 33.57 9.60
CA THR A 5 -2.22 34.57 8.60
C THR A 5 -1.95 33.88 7.25
N SER A 6 -2.67 34.33 6.22
CA SER A 6 -2.13 34.47 4.87
C SER A 6 -0.93 35.44 4.92
N GLY A 7 0.23 34.98 4.46
CA GLY A 7 1.44 35.80 4.50
C GLY A 7 2.60 35.16 3.74
N ASP A 8 2.93 35.78 2.62
CA ASP A 8 4.28 35.88 2.07
C ASP A 8 4.85 34.71 1.24
N GLY A 9 4.20 34.45 0.10
CA GLY A 9 4.78 33.66 -1.00
C GLY A 9 5.28 34.49 -2.20
N SER A 10 5.21 35.83 -2.14
CA SER A 10 5.47 36.68 -3.32
C SER A 10 6.76 37.50 -3.27
N LYS A 11 7.61 37.32 -2.26
CA LYS A 11 8.89 38.03 -2.14
C LYS A 11 10.07 37.08 -2.15
N LYS A 12 10.40 36.55 -3.32
CA LYS A 12 11.73 35.96 -3.62
C LYS A 12 11.86 35.72 -5.12
N ARG A 13 11.74 36.77 -5.92
CA ARG A 13 12.08 36.71 -7.35
C ARG A 13 12.38 38.08 -7.98
N THR A 14 13.18 38.92 -7.32
CA THR A 14 13.57 40.24 -7.87
C THR A 14 14.95 40.67 -7.39
N VAL A 15 16.00 39.91 -7.71
CA VAL A 15 17.40 40.38 -7.49
C VAL A 15 18.12 40.66 -8.81
N VAL A 16 17.58 40.22 -9.95
CA VAL A 16 18.24 40.38 -11.27
C VAL A 16 17.55 41.43 -12.14
N SER A 17 16.36 41.93 -11.79
CA SER A 17 15.60 42.88 -12.63
C SER A 17 15.89 44.37 -12.38
N GLU A 18 16.77 44.76 -11.47
CA GLU A 18 16.92 46.17 -11.05
C GLU A 18 18.37 46.69 -11.04
N ARG A 19 19.10 46.57 -12.15
CA ARG A 19 20.34 47.37 -12.34
C ARG A 19 20.48 47.98 -13.73
N TRP A 20 19.43 47.95 -14.54
CA TRP A 20 19.42 48.63 -15.85
C TRP A 20 19.59 50.14 -15.68
N ASP A 21 19.09 50.73 -14.59
CA ASP A 21 19.27 52.15 -14.28
C ASP A 21 20.73 52.51 -13.98
N VAL A 22 21.45 51.63 -13.29
CA VAL A 22 22.89 51.83 -13.01
C VAL A 22 23.69 51.78 -14.31
N PHE A 23 23.38 50.81 -15.18
CA PHE A 23 24.02 50.71 -16.49
C PHE A 23 23.72 51.92 -17.37
N ALA A 24 22.45 52.36 -17.41
CA ALA A 24 22.03 53.55 -18.16
C ALA A 24 22.72 54.82 -17.67
N CYS A 25 22.78 55.05 -16.35
CA CYS A 25 23.52 56.16 -15.76
C CYS A 25 25.01 56.14 -16.13
N LEU A 26 25.64 54.95 -16.09
CA LEU A 26 27.04 54.80 -16.45
C LEU A 26 27.29 55.13 -17.93
N CYS A 27 26.40 54.69 -18.83
CA CYS A 27 26.46 55.03 -20.25
C CYS A 27 26.31 56.55 -20.50
N VAL A 28 25.36 57.22 -19.82
CA VAL A 28 25.17 58.68 -19.94
C VAL A 28 26.39 59.44 -19.45
N ILE A 29 26.99 59.01 -18.34
CA ILE A 29 28.23 59.60 -17.81
C ILE A 29 29.38 59.45 -18.82
N VAL A 30 29.54 58.26 -19.41
CA VAL A 30 30.59 58.03 -20.44
C VAL A 30 30.36 58.92 -21.66
N CYS A 31 29.13 59.03 -22.15
CA CYS A 31 28.79 59.91 -23.27
C CYS A 31 29.06 61.40 -22.95
N TYR A 32 28.72 61.84 -21.74
CA TYR A 32 29.00 63.21 -21.28
C TYR A 32 30.50 63.50 -21.21
N ILE A 33 31.28 62.59 -20.61
CA ILE A 33 32.74 62.70 -20.53
C ILE A 33 33.35 62.78 -21.94
N TRP A 34 32.84 61.97 -22.88
CA TRP A 34 33.32 61.95 -24.26
C TRP A 34 33.06 63.27 -24.99
N LEU A 35 31.84 63.82 -24.91
CA LEU A 35 31.49 65.12 -25.51
C LEU A 35 32.27 66.27 -24.88
N PHE A 36 32.40 66.28 -23.55
CA PHE A 36 33.16 67.30 -22.82
C PHE A 36 34.65 67.26 -23.18
N SER A 37 35.22 66.07 -23.33
CA SER A 37 36.61 65.88 -23.75
C SER A 37 36.86 66.44 -25.16
N TRP A 38 35.94 66.19 -26.10
CA TRP A 38 36.03 66.72 -27.46
C TRP A 38 36.07 68.26 -27.46
N SER A 39 35.10 68.91 -26.81
CA SER A 39 35.02 70.37 -26.73
C SER A 39 36.24 71.00 -26.03
N SER A 40 36.80 70.32 -25.03
CA SER A 40 37.97 70.82 -24.28
C SER A 40 39.25 70.77 -25.13
N ILE A 41 39.44 69.72 -25.94
CA ILE A 41 40.60 69.58 -26.82
C ILE A 41 40.61 70.68 -27.90
N ASP A 42 39.45 70.99 -28.48
CA ASP A 42 39.31 72.02 -29.51
C ASP A 42 39.64 73.43 -29.00
N ILE A 43 39.34 73.72 -27.73
CA ILE A 43 39.58 75.03 -27.10
C ILE A 43 41.03 75.19 -26.59
N PHE A 44 41.61 74.14 -26.01
CA PHE A 44 42.88 74.25 -25.26
C PHE A 44 44.13 73.77 -26.02
N ILE A 45 44.00 73.01 -27.12
CA ILE A 45 45.15 72.46 -27.86
C ILE A 45 45.29 73.11 -29.24
N ALA A 46 46.42 73.79 -29.45
CA ALA A 46 46.77 74.42 -30.73
C ALA A 46 46.93 73.38 -31.85
N ASP A 47 46.51 73.76 -33.07
CA ASP A 47 46.31 72.85 -34.21
C ASP A 47 47.56 72.03 -34.59
N LYS A 48 48.75 72.63 -34.44
CA LYS A 48 50.04 71.98 -34.76
C LYS A 48 50.47 70.88 -33.79
N SER A 49 49.95 70.85 -32.56
CA SER A 49 50.31 69.86 -31.51
C SER A 49 49.29 68.73 -31.34
N ARG A 50 48.19 68.75 -32.10
CA ARG A 50 47.08 67.79 -31.98
C ARG A 50 47.49 66.35 -32.34
N GLY A 51 48.41 66.18 -33.29
CA GLY A 51 48.93 64.85 -33.70
C GLY A 51 49.69 64.13 -32.58
N GLU A 52 50.67 64.80 -31.94
CA GLU A 52 51.48 64.21 -30.86
C GLU A 52 50.65 63.90 -29.60
N PHE A 53 49.61 64.70 -29.36
CA PHE A 53 48.62 64.42 -28.32
C PHE A 53 47.79 63.18 -28.67
N GLY A 54 47.31 63.08 -29.91
CA GLY A 54 46.61 61.89 -30.44
C GLY A 54 47.41 60.60 -30.28
N ASP A 55 48.73 60.63 -30.52
CA ASP A 55 49.61 59.46 -30.38
C ASP A 55 49.69 58.97 -28.93
N LYS A 56 49.76 59.88 -27.95
CA LYS A 56 49.76 59.54 -26.50
C LYS A 56 48.42 58.98 -26.05
N PHE A 57 47.31 59.54 -26.54
CA PHE A 57 45.96 59.01 -26.28
C PHE A 57 45.74 57.66 -26.96
N GLY A 58 46.29 57.45 -28.16
CA GLY A 58 46.28 56.17 -28.86
C GLY A 58 46.97 55.08 -28.04
N ALA A 59 48.17 55.34 -27.52
CA ALA A 59 48.90 54.41 -26.66
C ALA A 59 48.12 54.06 -25.37
N ILE A 60 47.50 55.05 -24.71
CA ILE A 60 46.65 54.83 -23.53
C ILE A 60 45.40 54.01 -23.89
N ASN A 61 44.76 54.29 -25.03
CA ASN A 61 43.57 53.58 -25.47
C ASN A 61 43.87 52.11 -25.83
N SER A 62 45.04 51.85 -26.43
CA SER A 62 45.52 50.48 -26.67
C SER A 62 45.77 49.73 -25.36
N LEU A 63 46.36 50.38 -24.35
CA LEU A 63 46.57 49.78 -23.03
C LEU A 63 45.25 49.50 -22.31
N PHE A 64 44.30 50.44 -22.35
CA PHE A 64 42.97 50.26 -21.78
C PHE A 64 42.20 49.11 -22.47
N SER A 65 42.32 49.01 -23.81
CA SER A 65 41.75 47.90 -24.57
C SER A 65 42.37 46.55 -24.17
N GLY A 66 43.68 46.51 -23.92
CA GLY A 66 44.38 45.34 -23.38
C GLY A 66 43.89 44.94 -21.98
N PHE A 67 43.67 45.92 -21.09
CA PHE A 67 43.15 45.69 -19.75
C PHE A 67 41.68 45.22 -19.76
N ALA A 68 40.85 45.78 -20.63
CA ALA A 68 39.48 45.32 -20.84
C ALA A 68 39.46 43.86 -21.33
N PHE A 69 40.37 43.50 -22.24
CA PHE A 69 40.52 42.12 -22.70
C PHE A 69 41.00 41.18 -21.59
N ALA A 70 41.97 41.60 -20.77
CA ALA A 70 42.41 40.83 -19.60
C ALA A 70 41.26 40.62 -18.59
N THR A 71 40.43 41.66 -18.37
CA THR A 71 39.25 41.57 -17.51
C THR A 71 38.22 40.58 -18.08
N LEU A 72 38.00 40.58 -19.39
CA LEU A 72 37.11 39.64 -20.06
C LEU A 72 37.61 38.20 -19.95
N ILE A 73 38.91 37.96 -20.15
CA ILE A 73 39.53 36.64 -19.97
C ILE A 73 39.37 36.16 -18.53
N TYR A 74 39.63 37.05 -17.54
CA TYR A 74 39.44 36.70 -16.14
C TYR A 74 37.98 36.35 -15.82
N ALA A 75 37.03 37.14 -16.33
CA ALA A 75 35.61 36.83 -16.18
C ALA A 75 35.23 35.49 -16.84
N LEU A 76 35.82 35.17 -17.99
CA LEU A 76 35.61 33.88 -18.66
C LEU A 76 36.11 32.71 -17.80
N PHE A 77 37.28 32.85 -17.16
CA PHE A 77 37.77 31.83 -16.22
C PHE A 77 36.80 31.60 -15.06
N LEU A 78 36.28 32.69 -14.47
CA LEU A 78 35.31 32.59 -13.38
C LEU A 78 34.01 31.92 -13.84
N GLN A 79 33.50 32.27 -15.03
CA GLN A 79 32.32 31.64 -15.61
C GLN A 79 32.55 30.13 -15.87
N MET A 80 33.73 29.74 -16.31
CA MET A 80 34.08 28.32 -16.50
C MET A 80 34.10 27.56 -15.17
N GLU A 81 34.63 28.17 -14.11
CA GLU A 81 34.62 27.60 -12.76
C GLU A 81 33.20 27.44 -12.21
N GLU A 82 32.35 28.46 -12.38
CA GLU A 82 30.94 28.41 -11.98
C GLU A 82 30.19 27.29 -12.73
N LEU A 83 30.39 27.17 -14.04
CA LEU A 83 29.80 26.09 -14.84
C LEU A 83 30.27 24.70 -14.39
N ARG A 84 31.53 24.58 -13.96
CA ARG A 84 32.06 23.34 -13.40
C ARG A 84 31.37 23.00 -12.08
N LEU A 85 31.28 23.95 -11.16
CA LEU A 85 30.60 23.77 -9.88
C LEU A 85 29.12 23.42 -10.07
N GLN A 86 28.41 24.09 -10.97
CA GLN A 86 27.02 23.76 -11.31
C GLN A 86 26.87 22.33 -11.86
N ARG A 87 27.81 21.86 -12.69
CA ARG A 87 27.79 20.49 -13.19
C ARG A 87 28.01 19.47 -12.08
N ASP A 88 28.88 19.77 -11.12
CA ASP A 88 29.14 18.88 -10.00
C ASP A 88 27.94 18.85 -9.03
N GLU A 89 27.33 20.00 -8.72
CA GLU A 89 26.08 20.07 -7.95
C GLU A 89 24.93 19.30 -8.61
N LEU A 90 24.82 19.36 -9.96
CA LEU A 90 23.83 18.57 -10.70
C LEU A 90 24.10 17.05 -10.62
N LYS A 91 25.36 16.63 -10.58
CA LYS A 91 25.70 15.20 -10.39
C LYS A 91 25.31 14.74 -8.99
N ASP A 92 25.64 15.53 -7.96
CA ASP A 92 25.32 15.21 -6.58
C ASP A 92 23.80 15.18 -6.37
N THR A 93 23.08 16.16 -6.93
CA THR A 93 21.60 16.18 -6.92
C THR A 93 21.01 14.93 -7.57
N ARG A 94 21.58 14.47 -8.71
CA ARG A 94 21.13 13.24 -9.36
C ARG A 94 21.41 11.99 -8.53
N ALA A 95 22.54 11.95 -7.82
CA ALA A 95 22.87 10.86 -6.92
C ALA A 95 21.86 10.77 -5.77
N VAL A 96 21.60 11.88 -5.09
CA VAL A 96 20.60 11.97 -4.01
C VAL A 96 19.20 11.59 -4.50
N LEU A 97 18.77 12.08 -5.68
CA LEU A 97 17.47 11.71 -6.24
C LEU A 97 17.36 10.22 -6.57
N LYS A 98 18.47 9.58 -6.97
CA LYS A 98 18.51 8.15 -7.22
C LYS A 98 18.34 7.37 -5.91
N GLU A 99 19.06 7.76 -4.87
CA GLU A 99 18.94 7.17 -3.52
C GLU A 99 17.52 7.33 -2.97
N GLN A 100 16.94 8.54 -3.06
CA GLN A 100 15.56 8.79 -2.65
C GLN A 100 14.55 7.94 -3.42
N LYS A 101 14.78 7.69 -4.72
CA LYS A 101 13.91 6.82 -5.50
C LYS A 101 13.97 5.37 -5.01
N GLU A 102 15.16 4.89 -4.67
CA GLU A 102 15.36 3.55 -4.11
C GLU A 102 14.68 3.42 -2.74
N GLU A 103 14.87 4.40 -1.84
CA GLU A 103 14.18 4.46 -0.55
C GLU A 103 12.65 4.52 -0.71
N PHE A 104 12.15 5.35 -1.62
CA PHE A 104 10.72 5.46 -1.89
C PHE A 104 10.14 4.15 -2.42
N SER A 105 10.89 3.43 -3.26
CA SER A 105 10.49 2.10 -3.73
C SER A 105 10.37 1.11 -2.56
N GLN A 106 11.36 1.09 -1.65
CA GLN A 106 11.32 0.22 -0.47
C GLN A 106 10.17 0.59 0.48
N GLN A 107 9.93 1.88 0.68
CA GLN A 107 8.79 2.36 1.48
C GLN A 107 7.46 1.94 0.85
N ASN A 108 7.32 2.03 -0.48
CA ASN A 108 6.10 1.62 -1.16
C ASN A 108 5.82 0.12 -0.99
N GLU A 109 6.85 -0.72 -1.04
CA GLU A 109 6.74 -2.16 -0.76
C GLU A 109 6.32 -2.42 0.70
N ASN A 110 6.93 -1.72 1.66
CA ASN A 110 6.50 -1.80 3.07
C ASN A 110 5.05 -1.34 3.28
N LEU A 111 4.62 -0.28 2.60
CA LEU A 111 3.24 0.23 2.67
C LEU A 111 2.24 -0.75 2.08
N LYS A 112 2.57 -1.42 0.96
CA LYS A 112 1.74 -2.50 0.40
C LYS A 112 1.53 -3.60 1.44
N ARG A 113 2.61 -4.06 2.08
CA ARG A 113 2.56 -5.08 3.12
C ARG A 113 1.72 -4.64 4.32
N GLN A 114 1.92 -3.43 4.83
CA GLN A 114 1.13 -2.89 5.94
C GLN A 114 -0.35 -2.77 5.60
N ARG A 115 -0.71 -2.34 4.38
CA ARG A 115 -2.12 -2.29 3.94
C ARG A 115 -2.77 -3.66 3.94
N PHE A 116 -2.06 -4.68 3.46
CA PHE A 116 -2.53 -6.06 3.52
C PHE A 116 -2.72 -6.51 4.97
N GLU A 117 -1.68 -6.40 5.81
CA GLU A 117 -1.71 -6.85 7.20
C GLU A 117 -2.84 -6.18 7.99
N ASN A 118 -3.01 -4.86 7.83
CA ASN A 118 -4.10 -4.13 8.47
C ASN A 118 -5.48 -4.64 8.02
N THR A 119 -5.68 -4.87 6.72
CA THR A 119 -6.94 -5.40 6.20
C THR A 119 -7.20 -6.82 6.71
N PHE A 120 -6.18 -7.67 6.68
CA PHE A 120 -6.23 -9.04 7.18
C PHE A 120 -6.61 -9.09 8.67
N PHE A 121 -5.92 -8.35 9.53
CA PHE A 121 -6.21 -8.34 10.96
C PHE A 121 -7.57 -7.72 11.28
N GLN A 122 -8.02 -6.70 10.54
CA GLN A 122 -9.38 -6.17 10.65
C GLN A 122 -10.44 -7.21 10.24
N MET A 123 -10.18 -8.01 9.19
CA MET A 123 -11.05 -9.11 8.80
C MET A 123 -11.09 -10.20 9.86
N LEU A 124 -9.95 -10.55 10.47
CA LEU A 124 -9.88 -11.51 11.60
C LEU A 124 -10.65 -11.02 12.82
N GLU A 125 -10.50 -9.74 13.20
CA GLU A 125 -11.24 -9.16 14.31
C GLU A 125 -12.76 -9.19 14.04
N ASN A 126 -13.15 -8.83 12.81
CA ASN A 126 -14.54 -8.90 12.39
C ASN A 126 -15.08 -10.34 12.41
N PHE A 127 -14.27 -11.30 11.95
CA PHE A 127 -14.58 -12.73 12.00
C PHE A 127 -14.81 -13.19 13.44
N SER A 128 -13.87 -12.91 14.35
CA SER A 128 -13.99 -13.25 15.77
C SER A 128 -15.27 -12.66 16.39
N ARG A 129 -15.57 -11.39 16.09
CA ARG A 129 -16.80 -10.74 16.55
C ARG A 129 -18.05 -11.42 16.01
N VAL A 130 -18.08 -11.81 14.74
CA VAL A 130 -19.22 -12.53 14.17
C VAL A 130 -19.36 -13.92 14.76
N THR A 131 -18.25 -14.65 14.94
CA THR A 131 -18.25 -15.93 15.64
C THR A 131 -18.87 -15.77 17.02
N LEU A 132 -18.40 -14.83 17.85
CA LEU A 132 -18.96 -14.56 19.18
C LEU A 132 -20.44 -14.14 19.14
N GLY A 133 -20.86 -13.45 18.08
CA GLY A 133 -22.24 -13.04 17.82
C GLY A 133 -23.16 -14.16 17.33
N LEU A 134 -22.62 -15.34 17.02
CA LEU A 134 -23.44 -16.52 16.73
C LEU A 134 -24.24 -16.88 17.98
N ARG A 135 -25.55 -16.98 17.82
CA ARG A 135 -26.49 -17.37 18.86
C ARG A 135 -27.48 -18.37 18.29
N GLY A 136 -27.80 -19.39 19.06
CA GLY A 136 -28.76 -20.40 18.69
C GLY A 136 -29.27 -21.12 19.93
N ALA A 137 -30.53 -21.51 19.90
CA ALA A 137 -31.13 -22.35 20.93
C ALA A 137 -31.26 -23.76 20.36
N VAL A 138 -30.66 -24.74 21.03
CA VAL A 138 -30.83 -26.15 20.68
C VAL A 138 -31.76 -26.79 21.70
N ARG A 139 -32.72 -27.57 21.22
CA ARG A 139 -33.59 -28.38 22.07
C ARG A 139 -32.82 -29.62 22.51
N THR A 140 -32.51 -29.69 23.80
CA THR A 140 -31.75 -30.79 24.37
C THR A 140 -32.63 -31.56 25.35
N GLY A 141 -32.95 -32.82 25.03
CA GLY A 141 -33.65 -33.75 25.93
C GLY A 141 -34.86 -34.47 25.30
N ASN A 142 -35.24 -35.62 25.88
CA ASN A 142 -36.40 -36.42 25.46
C ASN A 142 -37.74 -35.72 25.75
N ASN A 143 -37.76 -34.73 26.65
CA ASN A 143 -38.88 -33.82 26.89
C ASN A 143 -38.49 -32.44 26.40
N SER A 144 -39.17 -31.96 25.36
CA SER A 144 -38.90 -30.77 24.54
C SER A 144 -38.93 -29.39 25.25
N ALA A 145 -38.70 -29.32 26.56
CA ALA A 145 -38.92 -28.12 27.37
C ALA A 145 -37.65 -27.34 27.74
N VAL A 146 -36.45 -27.90 27.55
CA VAL A 146 -35.18 -27.20 27.87
C VAL A 146 -34.53 -26.73 26.58
N THR A 147 -34.58 -25.41 26.34
CA THR A 147 -33.79 -24.72 25.34
C THR A 147 -32.56 -24.14 26.03
N GLU A 148 -31.38 -24.67 25.70
CA GLU A 148 -30.12 -24.06 26.11
C GLU A 148 -29.69 -23.06 25.04
N ASP A 149 -29.45 -21.82 25.47
CA ASP A 149 -28.91 -20.77 24.62
C ASP A 149 -27.39 -20.94 24.50
N PHE A 150 -26.93 -21.22 23.28
CA PHE A 150 -25.52 -21.29 22.97
C PHE A 150 -25.07 -20.02 22.25
N THR A 151 -23.85 -19.59 22.56
CA THR A 151 -23.19 -18.44 21.92
C THR A 151 -21.80 -18.81 21.42
N GLY A 152 -21.33 -18.15 20.37
CA GLY A 152 -19.94 -18.35 19.92
C GLY A 152 -19.71 -19.71 19.27
N ALA A 153 -18.48 -20.21 19.42
CA ALA A 153 -18.08 -21.55 18.99
C ALA A 153 -18.95 -22.67 19.59
N ARG A 154 -19.49 -22.49 20.81
CA ARG A 154 -20.41 -23.48 21.42
C ARG A 154 -21.70 -23.66 20.64
N MET A 155 -22.16 -22.60 19.96
CA MET A 155 -23.33 -22.70 19.08
C MET A 155 -23.02 -23.56 17.85
N LEU A 156 -21.82 -23.40 17.26
CA LEU A 156 -21.35 -24.25 16.18
C LEU A 156 -21.20 -25.70 16.63
N HIS A 157 -20.61 -25.93 17.80
CA HIS A 157 -20.54 -27.26 18.42
C HIS A 157 -21.94 -27.88 18.58
N ALA A 158 -22.91 -27.12 19.10
CA ALA A 158 -24.27 -27.61 19.29
C ALA A 158 -24.92 -28.01 17.94
N LEU A 159 -24.75 -27.21 16.88
CA LEU A 159 -25.21 -27.55 15.54
C LEU A 159 -24.55 -28.82 14.99
N VAL A 160 -23.22 -28.90 15.11
CA VAL A 160 -22.45 -30.07 14.70
C VAL A 160 -22.95 -31.31 15.46
N SER A 161 -23.23 -31.19 16.75
CA SER A 161 -23.74 -32.28 17.59
C SER A 161 -25.16 -32.74 17.20
N CYS A 162 -26.04 -31.81 16.77
CA CYS A 162 -27.35 -32.14 16.23
C CYS A 162 -27.23 -32.96 14.95
N VAL A 163 -26.36 -32.52 14.04
CA VAL A 163 -26.09 -33.24 12.80
C VAL A 163 -25.51 -34.63 13.08
N HIS A 164 -24.55 -34.74 13.99
CA HIS A 164 -24.01 -36.02 14.43
C HIS A 164 -25.09 -36.96 14.96
N ARG A 165 -26.03 -36.44 15.76
CA ARG A 165 -27.14 -37.24 16.30
C ARG A 165 -28.07 -37.74 15.18
N GLY A 166 -28.48 -36.86 14.27
CA GLY A 166 -29.33 -37.23 13.14
C GLY A 166 -28.66 -38.26 12.22
N LEU A 167 -27.35 -38.11 11.99
CA LEU A 167 -26.56 -39.09 11.23
C LEU A 167 -26.45 -40.44 11.96
N LYS A 168 -26.23 -40.43 13.28
CA LYS A 168 -26.14 -41.65 14.09
C LYS A 168 -27.46 -42.43 14.14
N GLU A 169 -28.58 -41.74 14.32
CA GLU A 169 -29.93 -42.35 14.30
C GLU A 169 -30.22 -43.01 12.94
N GLN A 170 -29.87 -42.34 11.83
CA GLN A 170 -29.99 -42.87 10.48
C GLN A 170 -29.03 -44.04 10.20
N PHE A 171 -27.78 -43.96 10.69
CA PHE A 171 -26.79 -45.01 10.54
C PHE A 171 -27.21 -46.29 11.27
N MET A 172 -27.69 -46.16 12.51
CA MET A 172 -28.25 -47.28 13.27
C MET A 172 -29.49 -47.90 12.60
N TYR A 173 -30.30 -47.10 11.91
CA TYR A 173 -31.46 -47.59 11.16
C TYR A 173 -31.11 -48.25 9.82
N ARG A 174 -30.02 -47.84 9.14
CA ARG A 174 -29.70 -48.26 7.75
C ARG A 174 -28.49 -49.18 7.58
N ALA A 175 -27.67 -49.39 8.61
CA ALA A 175 -26.60 -50.40 8.60
C ALA A 175 -27.11 -51.83 8.33
N THR A 176 -28.42 -52.05 8.41
CA THR A 176 -29.12 -53.31 8.10
C THR A 176 -29.66 -53.43 6.67
N THR A 177 -29.69 -52.37 5.84
CA THR A 177 -30.56 -52.38 4.63
C THR A 177 -29.97 -51.92 3.27
N ALA A 178 -28.94 -51.06 3.16
CA ALA A 178 -28.16 -50.83 1.91
C ALA A 178 -27.12 -49.69 2.03
N PRO A 179 -25.82 -49.91 1.72
CA PRO A 179 -24.76 -48.90 1.80
C PRO A 179 -24.70 -47.90 0.62
N ASP A 180 -25.00 -48.27 -0.62
CA ASP A 180 -24.76 -47.39 -1.80
C ASP A 180 -25.72 -46.19 -1.91
N LYS A 181 -26.91 -46.25 -1.27
CA LYS A 181 -27.87 -45.13 -1.19
C LYS A 181 -27.55 -44.13 -0.08
N PHE A 182 -26.48 -44.37 0.69
CA PHE A 182 -26.11 -43.58 1.86
C PHE A 182 -25.61 -42.19 1.47
N ASN A 183 -24.67 -42.11 0.52
CA ASN A 183 -23.96 -40.86 0.23
C ASN A 183 -24.86 -39.74 -0.34
N LYS A 184 -25.79 -40.10 -1.25
CA LYS A 184 -26.77 -39.16 -1.83
C LYS A 184 -27.84 -38.71 -0.82
N ASN A 185 -28.06 -39.48 0.26
CA ASN A 185 -28.99 -39.10 1.31
C ASN A 185 -28.34 -38.26 2.41
N ILE A 186 -27.06 -38.48 2.74
CA ILE A 186 -26.35 -37.65 3.73
C ILE A 186 -26.39 -36.19 3.32
N THR A 187 -26.06 -35.85 2.08
CA THR A 187 -26.10 -34.46 1.58
C THR A 187 -27.50 -33.84 1.68
N ASN A 188 -28.56 -34.61 1.42
CA ASN A 188 -29.94 -34.14 1.61
C ASN A 188 -30.30 -33.95 3.09
N ILE A 189 -29.84 -34.85 3.97
CA ILE A 189 -30.08 -34.78 5.42
C ILE A 189 -29.33 -33.59 6.02
N LEU A 190 -28.05 -33.43 5.67
CA LEU A 190 -27.26 -32.28 6.08
C LEU A 190 -27.89 -30.98 5.63
N ARG A 191 -28.42 -30.95 4.40
CA ARG A 191 -29.15 -29.78 3.89
C ARG A 191 -30.43 -29.53 4.68
N ASP A 192 -31.24 -30.54 4.96
CA ASP A 192 -32.49 -30.38 5.71
C ASP A 192 -32.24 -29.96 7.18
N GLU A 193 -31.22 -30.54 7.83
CA GLU A 193 -30.80 -30.16 9.18
C GLU A 193 -30.19 -28.75 9.20
N TRP A 194 -29.39 -28.38 8.19
CA TRP A 194 -28.82 -27.04 8.07
C TRP A 194 -29.91 -25.97 7.84
N ILE A 195 -30.86 -26.22 6.93
CA ILE A 195 -31.99 -25.33 6.66
C ILE A 195 -32.81 -25.10 7.93
N LYS A 196 -33.09 -26.17 8.69
CA LYS A 196 -33.91 -26.06 9.91
C LYS A 196 -33.19 -25.36 11.06
N SER A 197 -31.88 -25.56 11.20
CA SER A 197 -31.20 -25.24 12.45
C SER A 197 -30.65 -23.82 12.53
N SER A 198 -30.02 -23.25 11.49
CA SER A 198 -29.44 -21.89 11.54
C SER A 198 -28.85 -21.37 10.21
N GLU A 199 -29.51 -21.60 9.07
CA GLU A 199 -29.00 -21.27 7.73
C GLU A 199 -28.37 -19.87 7.63
N ARG A 200 -29.11 -18.82 8.00
CA ARG A 200 -28.65 -17.44 7.79
C ARG A 200 -27.38 -17.08 8.57
N ARG A 201 -27.22 -17.56 9.80
CA ARG A 201 -26.08 -17.19 10.67
C ARG A 201 -24.82 -17.97 10.31
N VAL A 202 -24.96 -19.27 10.07
CA VAL A 202 -23.84 -20.12 9.62
C VAL A 202 -23.37 -19.66 8.24
N THR A 203 -24.28 -19.29 7.33
CA THR A 203 -23.89 -18.76 6.02
C THR A 203 -23.08 -17.46 6.12
N VAL A 204 -23.42 -16.55 7.05
CA VAL A 204 -22.60 -15.34 7.27
C VAL A 204 -21.19 -15.71 7.77
N TYR A 205 -21.09 -16.66 8.69
CA TYR A 205 -19.81 -17.18 9.17
C TYR A 205 -18.97 -17.81 8.04
N LEU A 206 -19.56 -18.70 7.23
CA LEU A 206 -18.88 -19.34 6.10
C LEU A 206 -18.44 -18.33 5.04
N ASN A 207 -19.24 -17.30 4.78
CA ASN A 207 -18.87 -16.20 3.88
C ASN A 207 -17.65 -15.43 4.40
N MET A 208 -17.54 -15.20 5.72
CA MET A 208 -16.36 -14.55 6.28
C MET A 208 -15.11 -15.41 6.15
N VAL A 209 -15.22 -16.72 6.40
CA VAL A 209 -14.11 -17.66 6.18
C VAL A 209 -13.67 -17.63 4.72
N LEU A 210 -14.62 -17.71 3.79
CA LEU A 210 -14.33 -17.61 2.37
C LEU A 210 -13.64 -16.29 2.03
N GLN A 211 -14.15 -15.16 2.52
CA GLN A 211 -13.56 -13.84 2.26
C GLN A 211 -12.12 -13.75 2.75
N ILE A 212 -11.80 -14.26 3.95
CA ILE A 212 -10.44 -14.25 4.48
C ILE A 212 -9.52 -15.11 3.63
N VAL A 213 -9.91 -16.35 3.33
CA VAL A 213 -9.09 -17.29 2.56
C VAL A 213 -8.89 -16.80 1.12
N ASP A 214 -9.94 -16.31 0.48
CA ASP A 214 -9.90 -15.75 -0.87
C ASP A 214 -9.09 -14.44 -0.91
N PHE A 215 -9.14 -13.62 0.14
CA PHE A 215 -8.30 -12.42 0.25
C PHE A 215 -6.81 -12.76 0.32
N ILE A 216 -6.42 -13.71 1.17
CA ILE A 216 -5.03 -14.16 1.28
C ILE A 216 -4.55 -14.76 -0.05
N GLU A 217 -5.38 -15.58 -0.72
CA GLU A 217 -4.98 -16.20 -1.99
C GLU A 217 -4.88 -15.21 -3.15
N ARG A 218 -5.82 -14.26 -3.27
CA ARG A 218 -5.81 -13.29 -4.38
C ARG A 218 -4.61 -12.35 -4.34
N GLU A 219 -4.22 -11.91 -3.16
CA GLU A 219 -3.08 -11.00 -3.01
C GLU A 219 -1.74 -11.71 -3.21
N ASN A 220 -1.69 -13.04 -3.03
CA ASN A 220 -0.53 -13.86 -3.39
C ASN A 220 -0.32 -13.98 -4.91
N VAL A 221 -1.40 -14.12 -5.68
CA VAL A 221 -1.33 -14.36 -7.15
C VAL A 221 -0.77 -13.17 -7.93
N LYS A 222 -0.82 -11.96 -7.35
CA LYS A 222 -0.38 -10.74 -8.05
C LYS A 222 1.14 -10.53 -8.06
N ASP A 223 1.94 -11.42 -7.44
CA ASP A 223 3.39 -11.23 -7.23
C ASP A 223 3.77 -9.87 -6.57
N GLU A 224 2.77 -9.12 -6.07
CA GLU A 224 2.95 -7.87 -5.32
C GLU A 224 3.28 -8.15 -3.84
N PHE A 225 3.29 -9.43 -3.44
CA PHE A 225 3.44 -9.86 -2.07
C PHE A 225 4.62 -10.83 -1.93
N SER A 226 5.61 -10.42 -1.14
CA SER A 226 6.75 -11.26 -0.71
C SER A 226 6.50 -11.96 0.64
N GLY A 227 5.27 -11.92 1.16
CA GLY A 227 4.91 -12.56 2.42
C GLY A 227 4.38 -13.97 2.21
N ASP A 228 4.74 -14.87 3.13
CA ASP A 228 4.34 -16.27 3.05
C ASP A 228 2.82 -16.42 3.19
N THR A 229 2.12 -16.73 2.11
CA THR A 229 0.69 -17.13 2.14
C THR A 229 0.44 -18.19 3.23
N THR A 230 1.37 -19.13 3.36
CA THR A 230 1.36 -20.16 4.39
C THR A 230 1.35 -19.57 5.80
N LEU A 231 2.10 -18.48 6.07
CA LEU A 231 2.09 -17.82 7.38
C LEU A 231 0.70 -17.29 7.72
N TYR A 232 0.07 -16.52 6.83
CA TYR A 232 -1.24 -15.92 7.08
C TYR A 232 -2.36 -16.96 7.15
N MET A 233 -2.30 -17.99 6.30
CA MET A 233 -3.21 -19.13 6.39
C MET A 233 -3.06 -19.85 7.73
N ASN A 234 -1.83 -20.07 8.20
CA ASN A 234 -1.60 -20.68 9.51
C ASN A 234 -2.09 -19.81 10.66
N ILE A 235 -1.87 -18.49 10.61
CA ILE A 235 -2.41 -17.56 11.61
C ILE A 235 -3.94 -17.66 11.67
N PHE A 236 -4.60 -17.65 10.51
CA PHE A 236 -6.06 -17.81 10.46
C PHE A 236 -6.48 -19.19 10.96
N LYS A 237 -5.82 -20.27 10.55
CA LYS A 237 -6.10 -21.62 11.04
C LYS A 237 -5.97 -21.71 12.57
N CYS A 238 -4.93 -21.14 13.16
CA CYS A 238 -4.74 -21.10 14.61
C CYS A 238 -5.79 -20.26 15.35
N SER A 239 -6.49 -19.36 14.66
CA SER A 239 -7.59 -18.58 15.26
C SER A 239 -8.90 -19.38 15.38
N LEU A 240 -9.01 -20.52 14.70
CA LEU A 240 -10.18 -21.37 14.70
C LEU A 240 -10.10 -22.41 15.84
N SER A 241 -11.18 -22.56 16.59
CA SER A 241 -11.33 -23.68 17.53
C SER A 241 -11.59 -25.01 16.81
N ILE A 242 -11.38 -26.13 17.51
CA ILE A 242 -11.68 -27.47 16.98
C ILE A 242 -13.15 -27.57 16.53
N ASP A 243 -14.08 -27.00 17.31
CA ASP A 243 -15.52 -26.98 17.01
C ASP A 243 -15.82 -26.18 15.72
N GLU A 244 -15.10 -25.07 15.52
CA GLU A 244 -15.20 -24.26 14.29
C GLU A 244 -14.64 -24.99 13.08
N MET A 245 -13.51 -25.69 13.23
CA MET A 245 -12.94 -26.50 12.16
C MET A 245 -13.86 -27.67 11.78
N GLU A 246 -14.49 -28.32 12.76
CA GLU A 246 -15.47 -29.39 12.54
C GLU A 246 -16.72 -28.86 11.82
N ALA A 247 -17.22 -27.69 12.24
CA ALA A 247 -18.32 -27.01 11.56
C ALA A 247 -17.96 -26.63 10.11
N LEU A 248 -16.75 -26.10 9.87
CA LEU A 248 -16.28 -25.77 8.53
C LEU A 248 -16.19 -27.01 7.64
N TYR A 249 -15.66 -28.11 8.17
CA TYR A 249 -15.59 -29.38 7.45
C TYR A 249 -16.98 -29.85 7.01
N LEU A 250 -17.95 -29.75 7.91
CA LEU A 250 -19.32 -30.21 7.68
C LEU A 250 -20.11 -29.33 6.71
N PHE A 251 -20.03 -28.01 6.87
CA PHE A 251 -20.90 -27.08 6.17
C PHE A 251 -20.26 -26.46 4.92
N SER A 252 -18.93 -26.51 4.76
CA SER A 252 -18.27 -25.96 3.57
C SER A 252 -18.71 -26.59 2.23
N PRO A 253 -19.01 -27.90 2.12
CA PRO A 253 -19.48 -28.49 0.85
C PRO A 253 -20.89 -28.05 0.47
N LEU A 254 -21.66 -27.60 1.46
CA LEU A 254 -23.04 -27.20 1.30
C LEU A 254 -23.14 -25.70 0.98
N HIS A 255 -22.08 -24.93 1.22
CA HIS A 255 -22.00 -23.50 0.95
C HIS A 255 -22.36 -23.15 -0.50
N SER A 256 -23.02 -22.00 -0.70
CA SER A 256 -23.46 -21.55 -2.03
C SER A 256 -22.29 -21.35 -2.99
N ASP A 257 -21.17 -20.83 -2.50
CA ASP A 257 -19.93 -20.73 -3.26
C ASP A 257 -19.09 -22.01 -3.12
N ARG A 258 -18.97 -22.75 -4.23
CA ARG A 258 -18.26 -24.03 -4.33
C ARG A 258 -16.74 -23.91 -4.17
N ARG A 259 -16.18 -22.70 -4.16
CA ARG A 259 -14.72 -22.49 -3.98
C ARG A 259 -14.26 -22.73 -2.55
N LEU A 260 -15.14 -22.57 -1.56
CA LEU A 260 -14.77 -22.65 -0.14
C LEU A 260 -14.14 -24.00 0.22
N ALA A 261 -14.83 -25.11 -0.05
CA ALA A 261 -14.35 -26.43 0.36
C ALA A 261 -13.02 -26.85 -0.33
N PRO A 262 -12.84 -26.65 -1.66
CA PRO A 262 -11.54 -26.86 -2.31
C PRO A 262 -10.41 -26.01 -1.72
N LEU A 263 -10.68 -24.74 -1.35
CA LEU A 263 -9.67 -23.86 -0.78
C LEU A 263 -9.24 -24.33 0.62
N LEU A 264 -10.20 -24.66 1.49
CA LEU A 264 -9.88 -25.19 2.82
C LEU A 264 -9.09 -26.51 2.74
N LYS A 265 -9.40 -27.35 1.75
CA LYS A 265 -8.65 -28.59 1.48
C LYS A 265 -7.24 -28.30 0.94
N LYS A 266 -7.08 -27.33 0.03
CA LYS A 266 -5.77 -26.92 -0.52
C LYS A 266 -4.79 -26.51 0.57
N TYR A 267 -5.28 -25.85 1.63
CA TYR A 267 -4.47 -25.34 2.73
C TYR A 267 -4.52 -26.22 4.00
N ASN A 268 -4.96 -27.48 3.89
CA ASN A 268 -4.90 -28.46 4.98
C ASN A 268 -5.53 -27.99 6.31
N PHE A 269 -6.69 -27.33 6.23
CA PHE A 269 -7.41 -26.86 7.42
C PHE A 269 -7.90 -27.99 8.33
N PHE A 270 -8.00 -29.22 7.81
CA PHE A 270 -8.70 -30.32 8.48
C PHE A 270 -7.78 -31.43 9.00
N ASP A 271 -6.47 -31.39 8.75
CA ASP A 271 -5.54 -32.48 9.12
C ASP A 271 -5.60 -32.81 10.62
N ASP A 272 -5.65 -31.78 11.48
CA ASP A 272 -5.70 -31.92 12.94
C ASP A 272 -7.07 -32.47 13.43
N VAL A 273 -8.14 -32.22 12.67
CA VAL A 273 -9.49 -32.70 12.98
C VAL A 273 -9.57 -34.22 12.77
N PHE A 274 -8.87 -34.76 11.77
CA PHE A 274 -8.90 -36.19 11.49
C PHE A 274 -8.21 -37.03 12.57
N GLU A 275 -7.18 -36.52 13.25
CA GLU A 275 -6.51 -37.22 14.36
C GLU A 275 -7.38 -37.28 15.62
N CYS A 276 -8.14 -36.22 15.91
CA CYS A 276 -8.94 -36.12 17.12
C CYS A 276 -10.25 -36.94 17.07
N PHE A 277 -10.70 -37.35 15.88
CA PHE A 277 -12.02 -37.95 15.66
C PHE A 277 -11.94 -39.34 15.01
N SER A 278 -11.18 -40.28 15.58
CA SER A 278 -10.97 -41.63 15.01
C SER A 278 -12.22 -42.54 14.98
N GLU A 279 -13.28 -42.27 15.75
CA GLU A 279 -14.54 -43.05 15.73
C GLU A 279 -15.72 -42.36 15.01
N LYS A 280 -15.75 -41.03 14.91
CA LYS A 280 -16.87 -40.28 14.28
C LYS A 280 -16.69 -40.04 12.77
N THR A 281 -15.50 -40.28 12.22
CA THR A 281 -15.09 -39.91 10.85
C THR A 281 -15.57 -40.83 9.73
N GLN A 282 -16.11 -42.02 10.03
CA GLN A 282 -16.56 -42.93 8.94
C GLN A 282 -17.69 -42.33 8.10
N VAL A 283 -18.61 -41.57 8.72
CA VAL A 283 -19.71 -40.89 8.00
C VAL A 283 -19.21 -39.72 7.15
N PHE A 284 -18.08 -39.14 7.55
CA PHE A 284 -17.53 -37.91 7.00
C PHE A 284 -16.59 -38.13 5.80
N ARG A 285 -15.86 -39.25 5.76
CA ARG A 285 -15.09 -39.66 4.56
C ARG A 285 -15.93 -39.77 3.28
N PHE A 286 -17.25 -39.90 3.39
CA PHE A 286 -18.13 -39.98 2.23
C PHE A 286 -18.50 -38.62 1.61
N LEU A 287 -18.34 -37.52 2.35
CA LEU A 287 -18.75 -36.18 1.93
C LEU A 287 -17.74 -35.44 1.04
N HIS A 288 -16.51 -35.96 0.92
CA HIS A 288 -15.39 -35.37 0.20
C HIS A 288 -14.56 -36.42 -0.54
#